data_AF-Q8XU87-F1
#
_entry.id   AF-Q8XU87-F1
#
_cell.length_a   1.000
_cell.length_b   1.000
_cell.length_c   1.000
_cell.angle_alpha   90.00
_cell.angle_beta   90.00
_cell.angle_gamma   90.00
#
_symmetry.space_group_name_H-M   'P 1'
#
loop_
_entity.id
_entity.type
_entity.pdbx_description
1 polymer ?
#
loop_
_entity_poly.entity_id
_entity_poly.type
_entity_poly.pdbx_seq_one_letter_code
_entity_poly.pdbx_strand_id
1 'polypeptide(L)'
;MQVVFRTPFFQPIDGEDRETNPGVYGKALARWLAEALAARGITAHDVIPEDFGWVVMVSRDPCLLWYGCGNVEGSTDTWAIFPVAEPSVLQRLFHRVDVDTEAGRLEVHLRALVPTIPQVTDVVWR
;
A
#
# COMPACT_ATOMS: atom_id res chain seq x y z
N MET A 1 8.58 -2.60 -7.04
CA MET A 1 7.98 -3.92 -6.79
C MET A 1 6.53 -3.70 -6.37
N GLN A 2 5.59 -4.49 -6.84
CA GLN A 2 4.18 -4.53 -6.44
C GLN A 2 3.75 -5.98 -6.21
N VAL A 3 2.73 -6.17 -5.40
CA VAL A 3 2.08 -7.48 -5.23
C VAL A 3 0.62 -7.36 -5.64
N VAL A 4 0.19 -8.26 -6.52
CA VAL A 4 -1.20 -8.40 -6.94
C VAL A 4 -1.71 -9.73 -6.40
N PHE A 5 -2.92 -9.75 -5.87
CA PHE A 5 -3.54 -10.95 -5.32
C PHE A 5 -5.05 -10.87 -5.42
N ARG A 6 -5.71 -12.03 -5.31
CA ARG A 6 -7.16 -12.13 -5.29
C ARG A 6 -7.64 -12.54 -3.91
N THR A 7 -8.69 -11.91 -3.41
CA THR A 7 -9.38 -12.31 -2.17
C THR A 7 -10.78 -11.67 -2.09
N PRO A 8 -11.80 -12.39 -1.60
CA PRO A 8 -13.09 -11.80 -1.27
C PRO A 8 -13.11 -11.09 0.08
N PHE A 9 -12.02 -11.15 0.86
CA PHE A 9 -11.96 -10.64 2.24
C PHE A 9 -12.13 -9.12 2.31
N PHE A 10 -11.63 -8.41 1.31
CA PHE A 10 -11.88 -6.99 1.14
C PHE A 10 -13.06 -6.78 0.20
N GLN A 11 -13.85 -5.75 0.49
CA GLN A 11 -14.95 -5.32 -0.36
C GLN A 11 -14.84 -3.81 -0.54
N PRO A 12 -15.20 -3.27 -1.72
CA PRO A 12 -15.39 -1.84 -1.89
C PRO A 12 -16.31 -1.27 -0.80
N ILE A 13 -15.93 -0.12 -0.24
CA ILE A 13 -16.74 0.61 0.72
C ILE A 13 -17.61 1.60 -0.06
N ASP A 14 -18.93 1.57 0.18
CA ASP A 14 -19.88 2.45 -0.49
C ASP A 14 -19.45 3.92 -0.49
N GLY A 15 -19.25 4.46 -1.69
CA GLY A 15 -18.88 5.86 -1.92
C GLY A 15 -17.41 6.22 -1.68
N GLU A 16 -16.53 5.25 -1.41
CA GLU A 16 -15.07 5.53 -1.30
C GLU A 16 -14.48 6.09 -2.61
N ASP A 17 -15.07 5.71 -3.74
CA ASP A 17 -14.65 6.11 -5.08
C ASP A 17 -14.97 7.57 -5.42
N ARG A 18 -15.71 8.27 -4.54
CA ARG A 18 -15.90 9.72 -4.57
C ARG A 18 -14.71 10.48 -4.01
N GLU A 19 -13.90 9.82 -3.19
CA GLU A 19 -12.68 10.39 -2.60
C GLU A 19 -11.45 10.12 -3.49
N THR A 20 -11.50 9.05 -4.29
CA THR A 20 -10.45 8.65 -5.24
C THR A 20 -10.87 8.99 -6.68
N ASN A 21 -11.24 8.00 -7.48
CA ASN A 21 -11.81 8.10 -8.82
C ASN A 21 -12.89 7.02 -8.98
N PRO A 22 -13.89 7.20 -9.88
CA PRO A 22 -14.92 6.19 -10.12
C PRO A 22 -14.35 4.80 -10.40
N GLY A 23 -14.78 3.79 -9.63
CA GLY A 23 -14.29 2.42 -9.76
C GLY A 23 -12.89 2.14 -9.21
N VAL A 24 -12.27 3.12 -8.54
CA VAL A 24 -10.98 3.00 -7.87
C VAL A 24 -11.19 2.83 -6.36
N TYR A 25 -10.95 1.62 -5.88
CA TYR A 25 -11.18 1.20 -4.51
C TYR A 25 -9.88 0.87 -3.79
N GLY A 26 -9.91 0.76 -2.47
CA GLY A 26 -8.75 0.30 -1.71
C GLY A 26 -8.80 0.59 -0.21
N LYS A 27 -9.82 1.29 0.27
CA LYS A 27 -9.92 1.76 1.66
C LYS A 27 -9.91 0.63 2.67
N ALA A 28 -10.66 -0.45 2.40
CA ALA A 28 -10.69 -1.62 3.26
C ALA A 28 -9.31 -2.28 3.36
N LEU A 29 -8.62 -2.44 2.23
CA LEU A 29 -7.27 -2.98 2.16
C LEU A 29 -6.26 -2.10 2.89
N ALA A 30 -6.31 -0.77 2.67
CA ALA A 30 -5.40 0.18 3.28
C ALA A 30 -5.56 0.22 4.82
N ARG A 31 -6.80 0.20 5.31
CA ARG A 31 -7.09 0.13 6.76
C ARG A 31 -6.57 -1.15 7.38
N TRP A 32 -6.84 -2.29 6.74
CA TRP A 32 -6.31 -3.57 7.20
C TRP A 32 -4.78 -3.57 7.22
N LEU A 33 -4.13 -3.03 6.18
CA LEU A 33 -2.68 -2.98 6.11
C LEU A 33 -2.10 -2.11 7.23
N ALA A 34 -2.70 -0.96 7.51
CA ALA A 34 -2.29 -0.10 8.63
C ALA A 34 -2.39 -0.82 9.99
N GLU A 35 -3.49 -1.53 10.24
CA GLU A 35 -3.67 -2.33 11.46
C GLU A 35 -2.67 -3.49 11.55
N ALA A 36 -2.45 -4.20 10.45
CA ALA A 36 -1.54 -5.32 10.37
C ALA A 36 -0.07 -4.90 10.54
N LEU A 37 0.31 -3.71 10.05
CA LEU A 37 1.60 -3.07 10.31
C LEU A 37 1.74 -2.67 11.79
N ALA A 38 0.69 -2.08 12.37
CA ALA A 38 0.70 -1.67 13.77
C ALA A 38 0.91 -2.86 14.72
N ALA A 39 0.28 -4.01 14.43
CA ALA A 39 0.51 -5.26 15.16
C ALA A 39 1.97 -5.77 15.10
N ARG A 40 2.76 -5.25 14.15
CA ARG A 40 4.20 -5.55 13.98
C ARG A 40 5.11 -4.43 14.49
N GLY A 41 4.55 -3.43 15.18
CA GLY A 41 5.28 -2.28 15.71
C GLY A 41 5.56 -1.18 14.70
N ILE A 42 4.92 -1.19 13.52
CA ILE A 42 5.09 -0.17 12.48
C ILE A 42 3.84 0.70 12.47
N THR A 43 3.98 1.97 12.83
CA THR A 43 2.85 2.89 12.90
C THR A 43 2.66 3.55 11.54
N ALA A 44 1.49 3.36 10.93
CA ALA A 44 1.04 4.22 9.84
C ALA A 44 0.57 5.56 10.43
N HIS A 45 1.01 6.67 9.83
CA HIS A 45 0.61 8.01 10.23
C HIS A 45 -0.79 8.37 9.73
N ASP A 46 -1.08 8.03 8.48
CA ASP A 46 -2.31 8.41 7.81
C ASP A 46 -2.76 7.32 6.82
N VAL A 47 -4.07 7.29 6.54
CA VAL A 47 -4.67 6.53 5.44
C VAL A 47 -5.47 7.53 4.59
N ILE A 48 -4.96 7.86 3.41
CA ILE A 48 -5.49 8.96 2.58
C ILE A 48 -5.92 8.47 1.19
N PRO A 49 -6.96 9.06 0.60
CA PRO A 49 -7.36 8.75 -0.77
C PRO A 49 -6.44 9.44 -1.78
N GLU A 50 -6.21 8.77 -2.91
CA GLU A 50 -5.50 9.27 -4.10
C GLU A 50 -6.25 8.83 -5.36
N ASP A 51 -5.90 9.41 -6.51
CA ASP A 51 -6.56 9.14 -7.80
C ASP A 51 -6.41 7.66 -8.28
N PHE A 52 -5.45 6.92 -7.72
CA PHE A 52 -5.17 5.50 -8.00
C PHE A 52 -5.59 4.54 -6.87
N GLY A 53 -6.14 5.02 -5.75
CA GLY A 53 -6.52 4.16 -4.63
C GLY A 53 -6.32 4.84 -3.28
N TRP A 54 -5.85 4.07 -2.29
CA TRP A 54 -5.63 4.53 -0.94
C TRP A 54 -4.18 4.36 -0.52
N VAL A 55 -3.60 5.40 0.08
CA VAL A 55 -2.22 5.41 0.54
C VAL A 55 -2.17 5.19 2.05
N VAL A 56 -1.33 4.25 2.48
CA VAL A 56 -0.93 4.06 3.88
C VAL A 56 0.43 4.73 4.08
N MET A 57 0.45 5.88 4.74
CA MET A 57 1.67 6.66 4.97
C MET A 57 2.43 6.10 6.17
N VAL A 58 3.67 5.64 6.00
CA VAL A 58 4.47 4.97 7.04
C VAL A 58 5.51 5.89 7.65
N SER A 59 6.24 6.66 6.83
CA SER A 59 7.23 7.60 7.32
C SER A 59 7.38 8.80 6.38
N ARG A 60 7.87 9.91 6.92
CA ARG A 60 8.30 11.09 6.16
C ARG A 60 9.80 11.39 6.32
N ASP A 61 10.50 10.61 7.15
CA ASP A 61 11.94 10.73 7.42
C ASP A 61 12.58 9.32 7.48
N PRO A 62 13.75 9.09 6.85
CA PRO A 62 14.54 10.02 6.06
C PRO A 62 13.97 10.25 4.66
N CYS A 63 12.88 9.61 4.25
CA CYS A 63 12.17 9.90 3.01
C CYS A 63 10.69 9.54 3.17
N LEU A 64 9.86 9.86 2.16
CA LEU A 64 8.47 9.43 2.16
C LEU A 64 8.43 7.91 1.96
N LEU A 65 7.88 7.20 2.93
CA LEU A 65 7.65 5.77 2.87
C LEU A 65 6.16 5.52 2.96
N TRP A 66 5.59 4.88 1.96
CA TRP A 66 4.16 4.63 1.90
C TRP A 66 3.81 3.40 1.07
N TYR A 67 2.60 2.89 1.28
CA TYR A 67 2.03 1.82 0.47
C TYR A 67 0.82 2.32 -0.30
N GLY A 68 0.81 2.16 -1.61
CA GLY A 68 -0.41 2.32 -2.40
C GLY A 68 -1.22 1.03 -2.34
N CYS A 69 -2.52 1.14 -2.07
CA CYS A 69 -3.49 0.05 -2.02
C CYS A 69 -4.62 0.34 -2.99
N GLY A 70 -4.82 -0.54 -3.98
CA GLY A 70 -5.81 -0.33 -5.04
C GLY A 70 -6.45 -1.64 -5.49
N ASN A 71 -7.62 -1.58 -6.12
CA ASN A 71 -8.11 -2.69 -6.93
C ASN A 71 -7.41 -2.73 -8.29
N VAL A 72 -7.36 -3.91 -8.90
CA VAL A 72 -7.09 -4.00 -10.34
C VAL A 72 -8.30 -3.44 -11.09
N GLU A 73 -8.05 -2.68 -12.16
CA GLU A 73 -9.09 -2.01 -12.95
C GLU A 73 -10.26 -2.96 -13.29
N GLY A 74 -11.48 -2.53 -12.97
CA GLY A 74 -12.70 -3.29 -13.21
C GLY A 74 -12.94 -4.48 -12.28
N SER A 75 -12.07 -4.72 -11.29
CA SER A 75 -12.23 -5.78 -10.29
C SER A 75 -12.68 -5.25 -8.93
N THR A 76 -13.42 -6.08 -8.20
CA THR A 76 -13.82 -5.88 -6.80
C THR A 76 -13.27 -6.96 -5.87
N ASP A 77 -12.44 -7.88 -6.38
CA ASP A 77 -11.86 -9.00 -5.63
C ASP A 77 -10.36 -9.19 -5.87
N THR A 78 -9.78 -8.42 -6.80
CA THR A 78 -8.37 -8.47 -7.17
C THR A 78 -7.73 -7.14 -6.80
N TRP A 79 -6.67 -7.21 -6.00
CA TRP A 79 -6.08 -6.09 -5.31
C TRP A 79 -4.59 -6.00 -5.59
N ALA A 80 -4.05 -4.79 -5.50
CA ALA A 80 -2.64 -4.49 -5.61
C ALA A 80 -2.16 -3.70 -4.39
N ILE A 81 -0.97 -4.05 -3.89
CA ILE A 81 -0.21 -3.22 -2.97
C ILE A 81 1.15 -2.91 -3.61
N PHE A 82 1.55 -1.65 -3.62
CA PHE A 82 2.88 -1.26 -4.06
C PHE A 82 3.57 -0.39 -3.00
N PRO A 83 4.72 -0.82 -2.45
CA PRO A 83 5.55 0.01 -1.59
C PRO A 83 6.28 1.07 -2.40
N VAL A 84 6.36 2.27 -1.83
CA VAL A 84 7.08 3.40 -2.42
C VAL A 84 8.00 4.02 -1.38
N ALA A 85 9.23 4.23 -1.80
CA ALA A 85 10.18 5.09 -1.13
C ALA A 85 10.49 6.29 -2.03
N GLU A 86 10.17 7.49 -1.55
CA GLU A 86 10.24 8.72 -2.31
C GLU A 86 11.13 9.73 -1.59
N PRO A 87 12.36 9.97 -2.09
CA PRO A 87 13.22 11.00 -1.52
C PRO A 87 12.63 12.38 -1.81
N SER A 88 12.71 13.29 -0.84
CA SER A 88 12.36 14.69 -1.04
C SER A 88 13.26 15.34 -2.10
N VAL A 89 12.80 16.45 -2.69
CA VAL A 89 13.55 17.20 -3.72
C VAL A 89 14.95 17.60 -3.23
N LEU A 90 15.09 18.00 -1.96
CA LEU A 90 16.38 18.32 -1.35
C LEU A 90 17.28 17.08 -1.22
N GLN A 91 16.72 15.92 -0.85
CA GLN A 91 17.50 14.68 -0.72
C GLN A 91 18.00 14.13 -2.07
N ARG A 92 17.21 14.32 -3.14
CA ARG A 92 17.65 14.01 -4.51
C ARG A 92 18.88 14.82 -4.90
N LEU A 93 19.00 16.07 -4.45
CA LEU A 93 20.11 16.96 -4.80
C LEU A 93 21.39 16.69 -3.99
N PHE A 94 21.28 16.11 -2.78
CA PHE A 94 22.41 15.87 -1.89
C PHE A 94 22.79 14.38 -1.69
N HIS A 95 22.27 13.47 -2.54
CA HIS A 95 22.64 12.03 -2.58
C HIS A 95 22.61 11.32 -1.21
N ARG A 96 21.62 11.63 -0.38
CA ARG A 96 21.63 11.27 1.05
C ARG A 96 20.76 10.09 1.47
N VAL A 97 19.95 9.51 0.56
CA VAL A 97 19.01 8.43 0.91
C VAL A 97 19.15 7.27 -0.07
N ASP A 98 19.42 6.08 0.46
CA ASP A 98 19.35 4.82 -0.27
C ASP A 98 17.88 4.36 -0.35
N VAL A 99 17.22 4.78 -1.42
CA VAL A 99 15.80 4.54 -1.67
C VAL A 99 15.51 3.05 -1.85
N ASP A 100 16.44 2.29 -2.43
CA ASP A 100 16.27 0.87 -2.67
C ASP A 100 16.27 0.09 -1.36
N THR A 101 17.17 0.45 -0.43
CA THR A 101 17.18 -0.12 0.92
C THR A 101 15.86 0.16 1.65
N GLU A 102 15.34 1.39 1.61
CA GLU A 102 14.08 1.71 2.30
C GLU A 102 12.85 1.07 1.65
N ALA A 103 12.79 1.01 0.31
CA ALA A 103 11.75 0.28 -0.41
C ALA A 103 11.77 -1.22 -0.06
N GLY A 104 12.97 -1.81 0.06
CA GLY A 104 13.14 -3.20 0.49
C GLY A 104 12.61 -3.47 1.89
N ARG A 105 12.75 -2.53 2.83
CA ARG A 105 12.15 -2.65 4.18
C ARG A 105 10.64 -2.73 4.12
N LEU A 106 10.01 -1.92 3.28
CA LEU A 106 8.57 -1.97 3.08
C LEU A 106 8.12 -3.30 2.47
N GLU A 107 8.87 -3.83 1.49
CA GLU A 107 8.58 -5.12 0.86
C GLU A 107 8.61 -6.28 1.87
N VAL A 108 9.59 -6.30 2.79
CA VAL A 108 9.70 -7.36 3.82
C VAL A 108 8.41 -7.50 4.63
N HIS A 109 7.73 -6.39 4.92
CA HIS A 109 6.45 -6.43 5.64
C HIS A 109 5.34 -7.02 4.78
N LEU A 110 5.25 -6.67 3.50
CA LEU A 110 4.26 -7.25 2.59
C LEU A 110 4.46 -8.75 2.40
N ARG A 111 5.70 -9.21 2.26
CA ARG A 111 6.05 -10.64 2.16
C ARG A 111 5.54 -11.43 3.35
N ALA A 112 5.55 -10.84 4.54
CA ALA A 112 5.04 -11.46 5.76
C ALA A 112 3.51 -11.35 5.91
N LEU A 113 2.90 -10.26 5.42
CA LEU A 113 1.49 -9.94 5.65
C LEU A 113 0.55 -10.50 4.57
N VAL A 114 0.93 -10.45 3.28
CA VAL A 114 0.03 -10.91 2.20
C VAL A 114 -0.42 -12.36 2.38
N PRO A 115 0.45 -13.33 2.78
CA PRO A 115 0.02 -14.71 3.00
C PRO A 115 -0.96 -14.91 4.16
N THR A 116 -1.12 -13.92 5.05
CA THR A 116 -2.05 -14.00 6.19
C THR A 116 -3.45 -13.49 5.85
N ILE A 117 -3.62 -12.90 4.65
CA ILE A 117 -4.91 -12.43 4.18
C ILE A 117 -5.85 -13.63 4.01
N PRO A 118 -7.04 -13.62 4.61
CA PRO A 118 -8.02 -14.70 4.47
C PRO A 118 -8.36 -14.96 3.01
N GLN A 119 -8.37 -16.24 2.63
CA GLN A 119 -8.75 -16.70 1.28
C GLN A 119 -7.93 -16.04 0.15
N VAL A 120 -6.68 -15.65 0.43
CA VAL A 120 -5.81 -15.08 -0.59
C VAL A 120 -5.40 -16.14 -1.62
N THR A 121 -5.55 -15.83 -2.89
CA THR A 121 -5.13 -16.65 -4.03
C THR A 121 -4.41 -15.79 -5.07
N ASP A 122 -3.85 -16.44 -6.09
CA ASP A 122 -3.29 -15.78 -7.28
C ASP A 122 -2.26 -14.68 -6.94
N VAL A 123 -1.44 -14.91 -5.91
CA VAL A 123 -0.44 -13.95 -5.45
C VAL A 123 0.70 -13.86 -6.46
N VAL A 124 0.88 -12.69 -7.08
CA VAL A 124 1.91 -12.38 -8.07
C VAL A 124 2.73 -11.19 -7.59
N TRP A 125 4.05 -11.36 -7.51
CA TRP A 125 5.01 -10.31 -7.17
C TRP A 125 5.68 -9.80 -8.46
N ARG A 126 5.73 -8.48 -8.68
CA ARG A 126 6.25 -7.85 -9.90
C ARG A 126 7.21 -6.69 -9.61
#